data_AF-A0A809SBP7-F1
#
_entry.id   AF-A0A809SBP7-F1
#
_cell.length_a   1.000
_cell.length_b   1.000
_cell.length_c   1.000
_cell.angle_alpha   90.00
_cell.angle_beta   90.00
_cell.angle_gamma   90.00
#
_symmetry.space_group_name_H-M   'P 1'
#
loop_
_entity.id
_entity.type
_entity.pdbx_description
1 polymer ?
#
loop_
_entity_poly.entity_id
_entity_poly.type
_entity_poly.pdbx_seq_one_letter_code
_entity_poly.pdbx_strand_id
1 'polypeptide(L)'
;MCALVGQHTYYKPINHPKTSDIKRVSKREDKCLTDKAYAQLHKYYQRILAKGVLEMPAIPNKPEGKRGKIAKSDAHNLLERLQKYADAVLLFTKNPLVPFTNNRGERDLRMSKVKQKVSGCFRSQSLAQAYCRITSYLQTMSYKGILAA
;
A
#
# COMPACT_ATOMS: atom_id res chain seq x y z
N MET A 1 25.02 27.15 16.59
CA MET A 1 24.48 28.34 15.89
C MET A 1 25.27 28.53 14.60
N CYS A 2 24.77 28.02 13.48
CA CYS A 2 25.12 28.50 12.14
C CYS A 2 24.03 28.05 11.17
N ALA A 3 23.25 29.04 10.70
CA ALA A 3 22.38 28.98 9.53
C ALA A 3 23.29 29.04 8.28
N LEU A 4 23.00 28.62 7.04
CA LEU A 4 21.82 28.54 6.18
C LEU A 4 22.30 27.86 4.88
N VAL A 5 21.58 26.88 4.33
CA VAL A 5 21.29 26.66 2.87
C VAL A 5 20.15 25.63 2.87
N GLY A 6 18.90 25.91 2.52
CA GLY A 6 18.49 26.59 1.30
C GLY A 6 18.26 25.59 0.16
N GLN A 7 17.41 24.58 0.35
CA GLN A 7 16.82 23.85 -0.78
C GLN A 7 15.32 23.60 -0.54
N HIS A 8 14.53 24.51 -1.12
CA HIS A 8 13.17 24.28 -1.58
C HIS A 8 13.07 22.91 -2.26
N THR A 9 12.54 21.90 -1.57
CA THR A 9 11.93 20.77 -2.28
C THR A 9 10.53 21.18 -2.66
N TYR A 10 10.38 21.52 -3.94
CA TYR A 10 9.11 21.73 -4.62
C TYR A 10 8.23 20.48 -4.50
N TYR A 11 7.45 20.37 -3.41
CA TYR A 11 6.15 19.73 -3.53
C TYR A 11 5.25 20.72 -4.27
N LYS A 12 5.33 20.71 -5.61
CA LYS A 12 4.23 21.26 -6.43
C LYS A 12 2.97 20.53 -5.94
N PRO A 13 1.90 21.24 -5.55
CA PRO A 13 0.66 20.60 -5.19
C PRO A 13 0.16 19.89 -6.45
N ILE A 14 0.42 18.59 -6.53
CA ILE A 14 -0.25 17.74 -7.51
C ILE A 14 -1.73 17.90 -7.16
N ASN A 15 -2.55 18.31 -8.12
CA ASN A 15 -4.00 18.46 -7.94
C ASN A 15 -4.60 17.09 -7.63
N HIS A 16 -4.40 16.64 -6.39
CA HIS A 16 -4.93 15.41 -5.86
C HIS A 16 -6.45 15.52 -5.93
N PRO A 17 -7.17 14.42 -6.24
CA PRO A 17 -8.57 14.33 -5.85
C PRO A 17 -8.61 14.74 -4.39
N LYS A 18 -9.28 15.86 -4.10
CA LYS A 18 -9.07 16.60 -2.86
C LYS A 18 -9.19 15.61 -1.70
N THR A 19 -8.30 15.65 -0.71
CA THR A 19 -8.40 14.80 0.49
C THR A 19 -9.80 14.90 1.15
N SER A 20 -10.51 15.99 0.89
CA SER A 20 -11.93 16.19 1.23
C SER A 20 -12.88 15.16 0.60
N ASP A 21 -12.62 14.67 -0.60
CA ASP A 21 -13.45 13.67 -1.28
C ASP A 21 -13.35 12.30 -0.63
N ILE A 22 -12.15 11.87 -0.21
CA ILE A 22 -11.96 10.61 0.53
C ILE A 22 -12.64 10.68 1.91
N LYS A 23 -12.47 11.80 2.63
CA LYS A 23 -13.18 12.03 3.91
C LYS A 23 -14.70 12.02 3.73
N ARG A 24 -15.20 12.58 2.64
CA ARG A 24 -16.63 12.61 2.31
C ARG A 24 -17.16 11.21 1.96
N VAL A 25 -16.43 10.44 1.15
CA VAL A 25 -16.81 9.08 0.73
C VAL A 25 -16.76 8.11 1.91
N SER A 26 -15.78 8.27 2.81
CA SER A 26 -15.68 7.48 4.05
C SER A 26 -16.90 7.62 4.98
N LYS A 27 -17.60 8.76 4.92
CA LYS A 27 -18.82 9.02 5.70
C LYS A 27 -20.10 8.45 5.07
N ARG A 28 -20.06 8.01 3.81
CA ARG A 28 -21.22 7.39 3.15
C ARG A 28 -21.40 5.96 3.62
N GLU A 29 -22.62 5.44 3.59
CA GLU A 29 -22.89 4.03 3.93
C GLU A 29 -22.17 3.07 2.96
N ASP A 30 -22.24 3.36 1.66
CA ASP A 30 -21.66 2.51 0.62
C ASP A 30 -20.14 2.53 0.57
N LYS A 31 -19.50 3.57 1.14
CA LYS A 31 -18.04 3.82 1.13
C LYS A 31 -17.34 3.67 -0.22
N CYS A 32 -18.08 3.76 -1.32
CA CYS A 32 -17.58 3.61 -2.69
C CYS A 32 -17.60 4.93 -3.47
N LEU A 33 -16.74 5.02 -4.48
CA LEU A 33 -16.79 6.10 -5.47
C LEU A 33 -17.89 5.82 -6.50
N THR A 34 -18.51 6.89 -7.00
CA THR A 34 -19.37 6.79 -8.18
C THR A 34 -18.52 6.54 -9.42
N ASP A 35 -19.08 5.94 -10.48
CA ASP A 35 -18.33 5.63 -11.71
C ASP A 35 -17.65 6.84 -12.32
N LYS A 36 -18.31 8.01 -12.29
CA LYS A 36 -17.73 9.28 -12.75
C LYS A 36 -16.50 9.67 -11.93
N ALA A 37 -16.59 9.56 -10.60
CA ALA A 37 -15.47 9.88 -9.71
C ALA A 37 -14.32 8.86 -9.85
N TYR A 38 -14.65 7.57 -10.00
CA TYR A 38 -13.66 6.53 -10.28
C TYR A 38 -12.93 6.78 -11.60
N ALA A 39 -13.64 7.07 -12.69
CA ALA A 39 -13.03 7.37 -13.98
C ALA A 39 -12.09 8.58 -13.92
N GLN A 40 -12.47 9.62 -13.16
CA GLN A 40 -11.62 10.78 -12.94
C GLN A 40 -10.36 10.44 -12.13
N LEU A 41 -10.50 9.66 -11.06
CA LEU A 41 -9.38 9.17 -10.26
C LEU A 41 -8.44 8.30 -11.08
N HIS A 42 -8.98 7.38 -11.88
CA HIS A 42 -8.20 6.47 -12.72
C HIS A 42 -7.40 7.25 -13.78
N LYS A 43 -8.00 8.24 -14.44
CA LYS A 43 -7.29 9.15 -15.35
C LYS A 43 -6.16 9.90 -14.64
N TYR A 44 -6.39 10.38 -13.43
CA TYR A 44 -5.38 11.06 -12.64
C TYR A 44 -4.23 10.13 -12.23
N TYR A 45 -4.56 8.91 -11.80
CA TYR A 45 -3.60 7.87 -11.47
C TYR A 45 -2.69 7.53 -12.66
N GLN A 46 -3.27 7.32 -13.85
CA GLN A 46 -2.52 7.09 -15.07
C GLN A 46 -1.59 8.26 -15.43
N ARG A 47 -2.04 9.51 -15.23
CA ARG A 47 -1.20 10.70 -15.45
C ARG A 47 0.01 10.75 -14.51
N ILE A 48 -0.16 10.35 -13.24
CA ILE A 48 0.97 10.26 -12.30
C ILE A 48 1.95 9.18 -12.75
N LEU A 49 1.46 8.01 -13.14
CA LEU A 49 2.32 6.94 -13.65
C LEU A 49 3.09 7.36 -14.90
N ALA A 50 2.44 8.05 -15.84
CA ALA A 50 3.07 8.56 -17.04
C ALA A 50 4.18 9.59 -16.73
N LYS A 51 3.94 10.50 -15.78
CA LYS A 51 4.97 11.43 -15.29
C LYS A 51 6.13 10.67 -14.63
N GLY A 52 5.82 9.67 -13.81
CA GLY A 52 6.82 8.82 -13.19
C GLY A 52 7.72 8.15 -14.23
N VAL A 53 7.15 7.63 -15.32
CA VAL A 53 7.93 7.06 -16.44
C VAL A 53 8.87 8.10 -17.06
N LEU A 54 8.41 9.34 -17.26
CA LEU A 54 9.21 10.41 -17.87
C LEU A 54 10.36 10.89 -16.98
N GLU A 55 10.16 10.91 -15.65
CA GLU A 55 11.15 11.36 -14.68
C GLU A 55 12.20 10.29 -14.35
N MET A 56 11.96 9.01 -14.69
CA MET A 56 12.90 7.94 -14.39
C MET A 56 14.17 8.04 -15.26
N PRO A 57 15.38 7.94 -14.66
CA PRO A 57 16.61 7.89 -15.43
C PRO A 57 16.71 6.57 -16.21
N ALA A 58 17.41 6.60 -17.35
CA ALA A 58 17.66 5.38 -18.12
C ALA A 58 18.37 4.33 -17.25
N ILE A 59 17.92 3.07 -17.35
CA ILE A 59 18.60 1.96 -16.67
C ILE A 59 19.98 1.80 -17.31
N PRO A 60 21.08 1.81 -16.53
CA PRO A 60 22.41 1.73 -17.08
C PRO A 60 22.60 0.43 -17.86
N ASN A 61 23.37 0.51 -18.95
CA ASN A 61 23.73 -0.66 -19.73
C ASN A 61 24.55 -1.64 -18.90
N LYS A 62 24.42 -2.92 -19.25
CA LYS A 62 25.12 -3.99 -18.56
C LYS A 62 26.63 -3.86 -18.77
N PRO A 63 27.45 -3.79 -17.71
CA PRO A 63 28.90 -3.85 -17.86
C PRO A 63 29.29 -5.22 -18.41
N GLU A 64 30.22 -5.23 -19.36
CA GLU A 64 30.74 -6.45 -19.98
C GLU A 64 31.31 -7.41 -18.91
N GLY A 65 31.11 -8.71 -19.09
CA GLY A 65 31.64 -9.75 -18.21
C GLY A 65 30.81 -10.10 -16.96
N LYS A 66 29.81 -9.31 -16.54
CA LYS A 66 28.92 -9.72 -15.43
C LYS A 66 27.83 -10.69 -15.90
N ARG A 67 27.62 -11.81 -15.20
CA ARG A 67 26.47 -12.72 -15.41
C ARG A 67 25.25 -12.26 -14.60
N GLY A 68 24.04 -12.43 -15.13
CA GLY A 68 22.77 -12.06 -14.47
C GLY A 68 22.10 -10.77 -14.99
N LYS A 69 20.87 -10.51 -14.52
CA LYS A 69 20.11 -9.27 -14.77
C LYS A 69 20.59 -8.15 -13.85
N ILE A 70 20.66 -6.92 -14.34
CA ILE A 70 20.96 -5.74 -13.51
C ILE A 70 19.76 -5.48 -12.60
N ALA A 71 20.03 -5.21 -11.32
CA ALA A 71 18.99 -4.78 -10.40
C ALA A 71 18.48 -3.39 -10.80
N LYS A 72 17.17 -3.25 -11.00
CA LYS A 72 16.53 -1.95 -11.19
C LYS A 72 16.56 -1.17 -9.88
N SER A 73 16.54 0.18 -9.95
CA SER A 73 16.40 1.00 -8.75
C SER A 73 15.04 0.78 -8.07
N ASP A 74 14.97 1.08 -6.78
CA ASP A 74 13.72 0.97 -6.01
C ASP A 74 12.57 1.77 -6.62
N ALA A 75 12.88 2.94 -7.19
CA ALA A 75 11.90 3.78 -7.89
C ALA A 75 11.32 3.08 -9.14
N HIS A 76 12.17 2.43 -9.94
CA HIS A 76 11.71 1.65 -11.09
C HIS A 76 10.85 0.46 -10.67
N ASN A 77 11.29 -0.28 -9.64
CA ASN A 77 10.54 -1.43 -9.12
C ASN A 77 9.16 -1.01 -8.57
N LEU A 78 9.10 0.14 -7.89
CA LEU A 78 7.86 0.70 -7.38
C LEU A 78 6.92 1.11 -8.52
N LEU A 79 7.42 1.84 -9.51
CA LEU A 79 6.62 2.28 -10.66
C LEU A 79 6.04 1.10 -11.43
N GLU A 80 6.86 0.08 -11.71
CA GLU A 80 6.43 -1.16 -12.37
C GLU A 80 5.37 -1.90 -11.55
N ARG A 81 5.54 -1.97 -10.23
CA ARG A 81 4.52 -2.57 -9.36
C ARG A 81 3.21 -1.80 -9.36
N LEU A 82 3.26 -0.47 -9.31
CA LEU A 82 2.06 0.37 -9.34
C LEU A 82 1.33 0.21 -10.68
N GLN A 83 2.05 0.16 -11.80
CA GLN A 83 1.45 -0.13 -13.11
C GLN A 83 0.82 -1.52 -13.16
N LYS A 84 1.57 -2.56 -12.75
CA LYS A 84 1.12 -3.95 -12.81
C LYS A 84 -0.10 -4.25 -11.93
N TYR A 85 -0.17 -3.61 -10.76
CA TYR A 85 -1.21 -3.85 -9.77
C TYR A 85 -2.16 -2.65 -9.59
N ALA A 86 -2.34 -1.84 -10.63
CA ALA A 86 -3.18 -0.64 -10.60
C ALA A 86 -4.59 -0.91 -10.06
N ASP A 87 -5.22 -2.00 -10.53
CA ASP A 87 -6.57 -2.39 -10.09
C ASP A 87 -6.60 -2.76 -8.60
N ALA A 88 -5.57 -3.46 -8.10
CA ALA A 88 -5.47 -3.81 -6.69
C ALA A 88 -5.22 -2.57 -5.82
N VAL A 89 -4.38 -1.63 -6.29
CA VAL A 89 -4.10 -0.36 -5.61
C VAL A 89 -5.37 0.49 -5.49
N LEU A 90 -6.21 0.50 -6.53
CA LEU A 90 -7.46 1.27 -6.56
C LEU A 90 -8.66 0.51 -5.98
N LEU A 91 -8.50 -0.72 -5.50
CA LEU A 91 -9.60 -1.58 -5.07
C LEU A 91 -10.45 -0.97 -3.94
N PHE A 92 -9.84 -0.21 -3.02
CA PHE A 92 -10.53 0.49 -1.93
C PHE A 92 -11.63 1.45 -2.41
N THR A 93 -11.58 1.85 -3.68
CA THR A 93 -12.56 2.77 -4.28
C THR A 93 -13.84 2.08 -4.73
N LYS A 94 -13.76 0.77 -4.97
CA LYS A 94 -14.84 -0.07 -5.50
C LYS A 94 -15.41 -1.02 -4.45
N ASN A 95 -14.59 -1.45 -3.50
CA ASN A 95 -14.99 -2.43 -2.49
C ASN A 95 -14.90 -1.81 -1.09
N PRO A 96 -16.04 -1.63 -0.39
CA PRO A 96 -16.07 -0.98 0.92
C PRO A 96 -15.44 -1.84 2.03
N LEU A 97 -15.25 -3.13 1.79
CA LEU A 97 -14.56 -4.04 2.71
C LEU A 97 -13.05 -3.80 2.71
N VAL A 98 -12.50 -3.16 1.68
CA VAL A 98 -11.09 -2.85 1.56
C VAL A 98 -10.84 -1.43 2.08
N PRO A 99 -10.22 -1.27 3.27
CA PRO A 99 -9.93 0.05 3.79
C PRO A 99 -8.91 0.79 2.93
N PHE A 100 -8.96 2.12 2.95
CA PHE A 100 -7.98 2.96 2.26
C PHE A 100 -6.54 2.78 2.76
N THR A 101 -6.37 2.44 4.05
CA THR A 101 -5.04 2.27 4.67
C THR A 101 -4.76 0.82 4.97
N ASN A 102 -3.48 0.43 4.87
CA ASN A 102 -3.02 -0.91 5.22
C ASN A 102 -2.85 -1.13 6.75
N ASN A 103 -3.09 -0.10 7.57
CA ASN A 103 -2.80 -0.14 9.01
C ASN A 103 -3.48 -1.32 9.72
N ARG A 104 -4.70 -1.67 9.32
CA ARG A 104 -5.44 -2.80 9.88
C ARG A 104 -4.79 -4.13 9.51
N GLY A 105 -4.52 -4.33 8.22
CA GLY A 105 -3.86 -5.54 7.71
C GLY A 105 -2.47 -5.75 8.32
N GLU A 106 -1.67 -4.68 8.42
CA GLU A 106 -0.34 -4.75 9.06
C GLU A 106 -0.43 -5.11 10.53
N ARG A 107 -1.36 -4.48 11.27
CA ARG A 107 -1.56 -4.76 12.70
C ARG A 107 -2.00 -6.21 12.91
N ASP A 108 -2.93 -6.70 12.10
CA ASP A 108 -3.44 -8.06 12.17
C ASP A 108 -2.34 -9.10 11.92
N LEU A 109 -1.45 -8.83 10.96
CA LEU A 109 -0.35 -9.73 10.60
C LEU A 109 0.87 -9.63 11.53
N ARG A 110 1.05 -8.50 12.23
CA ARG A 110 2.24 -8.22 13.05
C ARG A 110 2.46 -9.29 14.11
N MET A 111 1.41 -9.66 14.84
CA MET A 111 1.53 -10.65 15.93
C MET A 111 1.91 -12.05 15.40
N SER A 112 1.33 -12.46 14.26
CA SER A 112 1.70 -13.69 13.58
C SER A 112 3.17 -13.68 13.14
N LYS A 113 3.66 -12.54 12.61
CA LYS A 113 5.06 -12.41 12.19
C LYS A 113 6.02 -12.45 13.37
N VAL A 114 5.67 -11.80 14.49
CA VAL A 114 6.43 -11.90 15.74
C VAL A 114 6.49 -13.35 16.19
N LYS A 115 5.38 -14.08 16.18
CA LYS A 115 5.35 -15.48 16.62
C LYS A 115 6.18 -16.42 15.73
N GLN A 116 6.30 -16.10 14.45
CA GLN A 116 7.21 -16.79 13.54
C GLN A 116 8.70 -16.51 13.83
N LYS A 117 9.03 -15.31 14.32
CA LYS A 117 10.43 -14.85 14.52
C LYS A 117 11.10 -15.39 15.79
N VAL A 118 10.34 -15.69 16.83
CA VAL A 118 10.88 -16.10 18.15
C VAL A 118 11.31 -17.58 18.14
N SER A 119 12.36 -17.93 18.88
CA SER A 119 12.75 -19.33 19.12
C SER A 119 11.61 -20.08 19.82
N GLY A 120 11.12 -21.17 19.22
CA GLY A 120 9.86 -21.82 19.64
C GLY A 120 8.66 -21.48 18.75
N CYS A 121 8.89 -20.98 17.53
CA CYS A 121 7.85 -20.76 16.53
C CYS A 121 7.17 -22.08 16.06
N PHE A 122 6.15 -21.95 15.20
CA PHE A 122 5.39 -23.09 14.66
C PHE A 122 6.32 -24.13 14.03
N ARG A 123 6.31 -25.35 14.58
CA ARG A 123 7.08 -26.49 14.06
C ARG A 123 6.34 -27.30 13.00
N SER A 124 5.03 -27.08 12.87
CA SER A 124 4.17 -27.67 11.85
C SER A 124 3.19 -26.63 11.30
N GLN A 125 2.72 -26.87 10.07
CA GLN A 125 1.69 -26.04 9.45
C GLN A 125 0.36 -26.12 10.21
N SER A 126 0.03 -27.28 10.82
CA SER A 126 -1.19 -27.46 11.60
C SER A 126 -1.26 -26.52 12.81
N LEU A 127 -0.14 -26.33 13.52
CA LEU A 127 -0.07 -25.40 14.65
C LEU A 127 -0.20 -23.95 14.20
N ALA A 128 0.39 -23.59 13.05
CA ALA A 128 0.23 -22.26 12.48
C ALA A 128 -1.23 -21.98 12.07
N GLN A 129 -1.91 -22.96 11.48
CA GLN A 129 -3.33 -22.85 11.11
C GLN A 129 -4.23 -22.72 12.33
N ALA A 130 -4.00 -23.53 13.37
CA ALA A 130 -4.75 -23.45 14.63
C ALA A 130 -4.58 -22.07 15.28
N TYR A 131 -3.35 -21.54 15.31
CA TYR A 131 -3.08 -20.19 15.80
C TYR A 131 -3.86 -19.14 15.00
N CYS A 132 -3.74 -19.12 13.67
CA CYS A 132 -4.46 -18.17 12.83
C CYS A 132 -5.98 -18.24 13.02
N ARG A 133 -6.55 -19.44 13.19
CA ARG A 133 -7.98 -19.64 13.42
C ARG A 133 -8.42 -19.04 14.76
N ILE A 134 -7.65 -19.27 15.82
CA ILE A 134 -7.94 -18.71 17.15
C ILE A 134 -7.80 -17.17 17.13
N THR A 135 -6.69 -16.65 16.60
CA THR A 135 -6.43 -15.20 16.62
C THR A 135 -7.41 -14.43 15.74
N SER A 136 -7.77 -14.97 14.56
CA SER A 136 -8.76 -14.32 13.69
C SER A 136 -10.14 -14.22 14.36
N TYR A 137 -10.55 -15.25 15.11
CA TYR A 137 -11.80 -15.23 15.86
C TYR A 137 -11.77 -14.15 16.96
N LEU A 138 -10.71 -14.13 17.77
CA LEU A 138 -10.53 -13.13 18.83
C LEU A 138 -10.50 -11.69 18.29
N GLN A 139 -9.74 -11.46 17.22
CA GLN A 139 -9.67 -10.16 16.54
C GLN A 139 -11.06 -9.74 16.02
N THR A 140 -11.79 -10.65 15.39
CA THR A 140 -13.14 -10.38 14.89
C THR A 140 -14.10 -10.02 16.02
N MET A 141 -14.06 -10.72 17.14
CA MET A 141 -14.88 -10.42 18.31
C MET A 141 -14.53 -9.07 18.95
N SER A 142 -13.24 -8.73 19.05
CA SER A 142 -12.78 -7.41 19.50
C SER A 142 -13.26 -6.30 18.55
N TYR A 143 -13.17 -6.52 17.23
CA TYR A 143 -13.65 -5.56 16.23
C TYR A 143 -15.17 -5.35 16.24
N LYS A 144 -15.94 -6.33 16.69
CA LYS A 144 -17.38 -6.20 16.90
C LYS A 144 -17.74 -5.64 18.29
N GLY A 145 -16.74 -5.33 19.13
CA GLY A 145 -16.96 -4.81 20.49
C GLY A 145 -17.52 -5.86 21.47
N ILE A 146 -17.42 -7.16 21.15
CA ILE A 146 -17.94 -8.24 22.01
C ILE A 146 -16.91 -8.61 23.09
N LEU A 147 -15.63 -8.58 22.74
CA LEU A 147 -14.54 -8.65 23.71
C LEU A 147 -14.11 -7.22 24.03
N ALA A 148 -14.18 -6.84 25.30
CA ALA A 148 -13.51 -5.65 25.80
C ALA A 148 -11.99 -5.84 25.61
N ALA A 149 -11.35 -4.84 25.02
CA ALA A 149 -9.90 -4.77 24.89
C ALA A 149 -9.27 -4.33 26.22
#